data_AF-A0A7G9QMA1-F1
#
_entry.id   AF-A0A7G9QMA1-F1
#
_cell.length_a   1.000
_cell.length_b   1.000
_cell.length_c   1.000
_cell.angle_alpha   90.00
_cell.angle_beta   90.00
_cell.angle_gamma   90.00
#
_symmetry.space_group_name_H-M   'P 1'
#
loop_
_entity.id
_entity.type
_entity.pdbx_description
1 polymer ?
#
loop_
_entity_poly.entity_id
_entity_poly.type
_entity_poly.pdbx_seq_one_letter_code
_entity_poly.pdbx_strand_id
1 'polypeptide(L)'
;MTPKVFYQELLSTIGFRNKHSGKSLYHIIDSIAYFLNSARGKNLIVFDEAGKFSPRELLYIHDLRDSTLQSTGYILTGPPYFERDVLKNVKNELKGIPEFHRRINNWIELGLPSYNEKLALCKHYGIIDSRLVQSLCKSVEFETLSLLYDAIFNFGLLVLRELGNDNN
;
A
#
# COMPACT_ATOMS: atom_id res chain seq x y z
N MET A 1 -15.82 5.56 4.97
CA MET A 1 -16.23 5.71 3.55
C MET A 1 -17.22 4.59 3.22
N THR A 2 -18.21 4.81 2.34
CA THR A 2 -19.09 3.70 1.93
C THR A 2 -18.48 3.00 0.70
N PRO A 3 -18.75 1.70 0.49
CA PRO A 3 -18.24 1.00 -0.69
C PRO A 3 -18.62 1.70 -2.00
N LYS A 4 -19.83 2.27 -2.07
CA LYS A 4 -20.28 3.00 -3.26
C LYS A 4 -19.39 4.21 -3.57
N VAL A 5 -19.02 5.00 -2.56
CA VAL A 5 -18.14 6.16 -2.73
C VAL A 5 -16.77 5.71 -3.21
N PHE A 6 -16.20 4.66 -2.60
CA PHE A 6 -14.92 4.11 -3.01
C PHE A 6 -14.88 3.69 -4.49
N TYR A 7 -15.89 2.94 -4.96
CA TYR A 7 -15.94 2.52 -6.36
C TYR A 7 -16.23 3.68 -7.34
N GLN A 8 -16.91 4.74 -6.88
CA GLN A 8 -17.05 5.97 -7.67
C GLN A 8 -15.72 6.71 -7.81
N GLU A 9 -14.92 6.76 -6.76
CA GLU A 9 -13.56 7.30 -6.79
C GLU A 9 -12.66 6.47 -7.71
N LEU A 10 -12.70 5.14 -7.61
CA LEU A 10 -11.96 4.24 -8.50
C LEU A 10 -12.32 4.48 -9.97
N LEU A 11 -13.62 4.52 -10.30
CA LEU A 11 -14.10 4.82 -11.66
C LEU A 11 -13.64 6.20 -12.15
N SER A 12 -13.58 7.19 -11.25
CA SER A 12 -13.10 8.54 -11.57
C SER A 12 -11.59 8.56 -11.84
N THR A 13 -10.81 7.82 -11.06
CA THR A 13 -9.35 7.63 -11.25
C THR A 13 -9.04 6.99 -12.59
N ILE A 14 -9.89 6.04 -13.03
CA ILE A 14 -9.78 5.36 -14.33
C ILE A 14 -10.17 6.28 -15.51
N GLY A 15 -10.73 7.47 -15.24
CA GLY A 15 -10.96 8.50 -16.25
C GLY A 15 -12.44 8.81 -16.53
N PHE A 16 -13.39 8.19 -15.84
CA PHE A 16 -14.82 8.48 -16.00
C PHE A 16 -15.33 9.35 -14.85
N ARG A 17 -15.32 10.66 -15.06
CA ARG A 17 -15.95 11.61 -14.13
C ARG A 17 -17.47 11.68 -14.37
N ASN A 18 -18.26 11.64 -13.30
CA ASN A 18 -19.67 12.05 -13.26
C ASN A 18 -20.72 11.33 -14.16
N LYS A 19 -20.42 10.20 -14.82
CA LYS A 19 -21.41 9.48 -15.66
C LYS A 19 -22.34 8.50 -14.93
N HIS A 20 -22.14 8.27 -13.63
CA HIS A 20 -22.81 7.20 -12.89
C HIS A 20 -23.37 7.64 -11.52
N SER A 21 -23.58 8.94 -11.29
CA SER A 21 -24.29 9.39 -10.09
C SER A 21 -25.72 8.82 -10.12
N GLY A 22 -26.13 8.18 -9.02
CA GLY A 22 -27.43 7.49 -8.93
C GLY A 22 -27.45 6.00 -9.33
N LYS A 23 -26.44 5.47 -10.01
CA LYS A 23 -26.41 4.03 -10.37
C LYS A 23 -26.13 3.12 -9.17
N SER A 24 -26.55 1.86 -9.26
CA SER A 24 -26.24 0.83 -8.27
C SER A 24 -24.73 0.54 -8.23
N LEU A 25 -24.24 0.03 -7.11
CA LEU A 25 -22.83 -0.36 -6.97
C LEU A 25 -22.41 -1.40 -8.02
N TYR A 26 -23.30 -2.34 -8.31
CA TYR A 26 -23.11 -3.35 -9.35
C TYR A 26 -22.80 -2.70 -10.72
N HIS A 27 -23.60 -1.73 -11.16
CA HIS A 27 -23.35 -1.04 -12.43
C HIS A 27 -22.04 -0.25 -12.45
N ILE A 28 -21.58 0.24 -11.29
CA ILE A 28 -20.29 0.93 -11.19
C ILE A 28 -19.17 -0.09 -11.41
N ILE A 29 -19.22 -1.24 -10.73
CA ILE A 29 -18.25 -2.34 -10.89
C ILE A 29 -18.22 -2.84 -12.34
N ASP A 30 -19.38 -3.09 -12.95
CA ASP A 30 -19.47 -3.52 -14.36
C ASP A 30 -18.84 -2.50 -15.31
N SER A 31 -19.05 -1.20 -15.06
CA SER A 31 -18.49 -0.14 -15.90
C SER A 31 -16.96 -0.10 -15.80
N ILE A 32 -16.43 -0.29 -14.59
CA ILE A 32 -15.00 -0.41 -14.35
C ILE A 32 -14.46 -1.65 -15.09
N ALA A 33 -15.11 -2.81 -14.94
CA ALA A 33 -14.69 -4.05 -15.57
C ALA A 33 -14.70 -3.97 -17.10
N TYR A 34 -15.78 -3.41 -17.69
CA TYR A 34 -15.87 -3.19 -19.14
C TYR A 34 -14.71 -2.35 -19.66
N PHE A 35 -14.37 -1.27 -18.95
CA PHE A 35 -13.27 -0.40 -19.35
C PHE A 35 -11.93 -1.13 -19.30
N LEU A 36 -11.63 -1.79 -18.18
CA LEU A 36 -10.37 -2.51 -18.01
C LEU A 36 -10.20 -3.61 -19.05
N ASN A 37 -11.27 -4.36 -19.34
CA ASN A 37 -11.27 -5.39 -20.37
C ASN A 37 -11.11 -4.84 -21.80
N SER A 38 -11.55 -3.60 -22.04
CA SER A 38 -11.47 -2.94 -23.35
C SER A 38 -10.19 -2.13 -23.54
N ALA A 39 -9.40 -1.93 -22.48
CA ALA A 39 -8.17 -1.15 -22.53
C ALA A 39 -7.13 -1.83 -23.44
N ARG A 40 -6.40 -1.02 -24.22
CA ARG A 40 -5.30 -1.52 -25.06
C ARG A 40 -4.07 -1.74 -24.19
N GLY A 41 -3.98 -2.91 -23.54
CA GLY A 41 -2.83 -3.29 -22.73
C GLY A 41 -3.21 -4.13 -21.52
N LYS A 42 -2.21 -4.47 -20.70
CA LYS A 42 -2.43 -5.09 -19.39
C LYS A 42 -2.64 -4.00 -18.36
N ASN A 43 -3.67 -4.14 -17.53
CA ASN A 43 -3.95 -3.21 -16.45
C ASN A 43 -3.38 -3.73 -15.13
N LEU A 44 -3.09 -2.82 -14.21
CA LEU A 44 -2.70 -3.13 -12.84
C LEU A 44 -3.47 -2.20 -11.89
N ILE A 45 -4.18 -2.78 -10.92
CA ILE A 45 -4.82 -2.04 -9.84
C ILE A 45 -4.06 -2.33 -8.55
N VAL A 46 -3.64 -1.25 -7.88
CA VAL A 46 -3.00 -1.31 -6.57
C VAL A 46 -3.96 -0.71 -5.56
N PHE A 47 -4.40 -1.52 -4.60
CA PHE A 47 -5.18 -1.07 -3.46
C PHE A 47 -4.22 -0.85 -2.29
N ASP A 48 -3.97 0.42 -1.98
CA ASP A 48 -3.19 0.77 -0.81
C ASP A 48 -3.99 0.61 0.49
N GLU A 49 -3.31 0.24 1.58
CA GLU A 49 -3.90 0.06 2.92
C GLU A 49 -5.11 -0.89 2.99
N ALA A 50 -5.09 -2.00 2.25
CA ALA A 50 -6.17 -2.97 2.17
C ALA A 50 -6.62 -3.56 3.52
N GLY A 51 -5.78 -3.48 4.55
CA GLY A 51 -6.14 -3.82 5.94
C GLY A 51 -7.30 -3.00 6.51
N LYS A 52 -7.67 -1.87 5.89
CA LYS A 52 -8.83 -1.06 6.29
C LYS A 52 -10.15 -1.52 5.68
N PHE A 53 -10.13 -2.42 4.70
CA PHE A 53 -11.36 -2.88 4.05
C PHE A 53 -12.18 -3.80 4.94
N SER A 54 -13.48 -3.55 4.96
CA SER A 54 -14.46 -4.45 5.53
C SER A 54 -14.61 -5.72 4.66
N PRO A 55 -15.11 -6.83 5.22
CA PRO A 55 -15.40 -8.05 4.47
C PRO A 55 -16.28 -7.82 3.23
N ARG A 56 -17.22 -6.88 3.33
CA ARG A 56 -18.10 -6.52 2.22
C ARG A 56 -17.34 -5.80 1.09
N GLU A 57 -16.35 -4.98 1.41
CA GLU A 57 -15.51 -4.31 0.41
C GLU A 57 -14.57 -5.30 -0.28
N LEU A 58 -13.99 -6.24 0.48
CA LEU A 58 -13.19 -7.34 -0.07
C LEU A 58 -13.99 -8.23 -1.02
N LEU A 59 -15.27 -8.47 -0.74
CA LEU A 59 -16.17 -9.17 -1.66
C LEU A 59 -16.36 -8.42 -2.98
N TYR A 60 -16.51 -7.09 -2.94
CA TYR A 60 -16.59 -6.32 -4.19
C TYR A 60 -15.28 -6.33 -4.97
N ILE A 61 -14.13 -6.36 -4.28
CA ILE A 61 -12.82 -6.50 -4.93
C ILE A 61 -12.72 -7.86 -5.62
N HIS A 62 -13.21 -8.92 -4.96
CA HIS A 62 -13.36 -10.24 -5.55
C HIS A 62 -14.19 -10.19 -6.85
N ASP A 63 -15.37 -9.57 -6.82
CA ASP A 63 -16.27 -9.50 -7.99
C ASP A 63 -15.63 -8.75 -9.17
N LEU A 64 -14.94 -7.65 -8.89
CA LEU A 64 -14.23 -6.87 -9.89
C LEU A 64 -13.05 -7.67 -10.49
N ARG A 65 -12.27 -8.35 -9.64
CA ARG A 65 -11.15 -9.20 -10.05
C ARG A 65 -11.62 -10.34 -10.96
N ASP A 66 -12.74 -10.95 -10.64
CA ASP A 66 -13.31 -12.03 -11.47
C ASP A 66 -13.79 -11.51 -12.83
N SER A 67 -14.42 -10.35 -12.84
CA SER A 67 -14.89 -9.70 -14.06
C SER A 67 -13.75 -9.24 -14.98
N THR A 68 -12.50 -9.21 -14.49
CA THR A 68 -11.32 -8.68 -15.20
C THR A 68 -10.13 -9.64 -15.22
N LEU A 69 -10.36 -10.92 -14.93
CA LEU A 69 -9.34 -11.95 -14.69
C LEU A 69 -8.26 -12.02 -15.78
N GLN A 70 -8.63 -11.80 -17.05
CA GLN A 70 -7.73 -11.96 -18.19
C GLN A 70 -7.00 -10.66 -18.57
N SER A 71 -7.44 -9.51 -18.06
CA SER A 71 -6.97 -8.18 -18.50
C SER A 71 -6.23 -7.40 -17.42
N THR A 72 -6.43 -7.75 -16.14
CA THR A 72 -6.05 -6.90 -15.02
C THR A 72 -5.37 -7.68 -13.90
N GLY A 73 -4.17 -7.23 -13.52
CA GLY A 73 -3.49 -7.65 -12.30
C GLY A 73 -3.94 -6.84 -11.09
N TYR A 74 -3.86 -7.44 -9.91
CA TYR A 74 -4.28 -6.82 -8.65
C TYR A 74 -3.17 -6.96 -7.61
N ILE A 75 -2.86 -5.87 -6.93
CA ILE A 75 -1.98 -5.84 -5.76
C ILE A 75 -2.78 -5.22 -4.61
N LEU A 76 -2.78 -5.89 -3.46
CA LEU A 76 -3.30 -5.36 -2.21
C LEU A 76 -2.11 -5.20 -1.28
N THR A 77 -1.85 -3.97 -0.84
CA THR A 77 -0.84 -3.70 0.18
C THR A 77 -1.56 -3.50 1.51
N GLY A 78 -0.91 -3.86 2.61
CA GLY A 78 -1.55 -3.73 3.91
C GLY A 78 -0.58 -3.96 5.05
N PRO A 79 -1.03 -3.66 6.27
CA PRO A 79 -0.24 -3.93 7.47
C PRO A 79 -0.09 -5.45 7.69
N PRO A 80 0.91 -5.90 8.46
CA PRO A 80 1.21 -7.32 8.65
C PRO A 80 0.03 -8.15 9.19
N TYR A 81 -0.88 -7.52 9.93
CA TYR A 81 -2.06 -8.20 10.46
C TYR A 81 -3.14 -8.51 9.41
N PHE A 82 -3.06 -7.95 8.20
CA PHE A 82 -4.08 -8.13 7.18
C PHE A 82 -4.24 -9.59 6.76
N GLU A 83 -3.14 -10.29 6.46
CA GLU A 83 -3.17 -11.71 6.12
C GLU A 83 -3.78 -12.55 7.26
N ARG A 84 -3.32 -12.28 8.50
CA ARG A 84 -3.81 -12.97 9.70
C ARG A 84 -5.32 -12.78 9.87
N ASP A 85 -5.83 -11.58 9.65
CA ASP A 85 -7.25 -11.27 9.80
C ASP A 85 -8.08 -11.95 8.69
N VAL A 86 -7.59 -11.99 7.45
CA VAL A 86 -8.21 -12.75 6.36
C VAL A 86 -8.29 -14.23 6.73
N LEU A 87 -7.17 -14.85 7.12
CA LEU A 87 -7.13 -16.28 7.48
C LEU A 87 -8.05 -16.62 8.67
N LYS A 88 -8.06 -15.76 9.69
CA LYS A 88 -8.97 -15.89 10.84
C LYS A 88 -10.44 -15.85 10.39
N ASN A 89 -10.78 -14.92 9.50
CA ASN A 89 -12.15 -14.77 9.00
C ASN A 89 -12.57 -15.89 8.05
N VAL A 90 -11.64 -16.49 7.29
CA VAL A 90 -11.89 -17.73 6.53
C VAL A 90 -12.26 -18.86 7.49
N LYS A 91 -11.49 -19.05 8.57
CA LYS A 91 -11.75 -20.10 9.56
C LYS A 91 -13.12 -19.95 10.25
N ASN A 92 -13.56 -18.71 10.42
CA ASN A 92 -14.86 -18.40 11.01
C ASN A 92 -16.02 -18.43 9.99
N GLU A 93 -15.76 -18.85 8.75
CA GLU A 93 -16.74 -18.90 7.65
C GLU A 93 -17.47 -17.57 7.42
N LEU A 94 -16.74 -16.45 7.61
CA LEU A 94 -17.31 -15.13 7.42
C LEU A 94 -17.61 -14.92 5.94
N LYS A 95 -18.90 -14.86 5.60
CA LYS A 95 -19.41 -14.76 4.22
C LYS A 95 -18.63 -13.74 3.38
N GLY A 96 -18.15 -14.17 2.22
CA GLY A 96 -17.41 -13.36 1.25
C GLY A 96 -15.89 -13.40 1.42
N ILE A 97 -15.38 -13.70 2.62
CA ILE A 97 -13.93 -13.81 2.85
C ILE A 97 -13.34 -15.10 2.29
N PRO A 98 -13.94 -16.30 2.45
CA PRO A 98 -13.45 -17.51 1.80
C PRO A 98 -13.31 -17.37 0.28
N GLU A 99 -14.28 -16.73 -0.37
CA GLU A 99 -14.30 -16.48 -1.81
C GLU A 99 -13.18 -15.53 -2.22
N PHE A 100 -13.02 -14.42 -1.49
CA PHE A 100 -11.92 -13.47 -1.67
C PHE A 100 -10.55 -14.13 -1.48
N HIS A 101 -10.35 -14.87 -0.38
CA HIS A 101 -9.09 -15.53 -0.06
C HIS A 101 -8.64 -16.51 -1.16
N ARG A 102 -9.57 -17.26 -1.76
CA ARG A 102 -9.28 -18.17 -2.89
C ARG A 102 -8.72 -17.48 -4.13
N ARG A 103 -8.84 -16.15 -4.24
CA ARG A 103 -8.31 -15.37 -5.36
C ARG A 103 -6.95 -14.73 -5.07
N ILE A 104 -6.46 -14.88 -3.84
CA ILE A 104 -5.11 -14.45 -3.47
C ILE A 104 -4.15 -15.53 -3.95
N ASN A 105 -3.29 -15.16 -4.91
CA ASN A 105 -2.32 -16.07 -5.47
C ASN A 105 -1.04 -16.17 -4.63
N ASN A 106 -0.58 -15.04 -4.07
CA ASN A 106 0.64 -14.97 -3.28
C ASN A 106 0.48 -13.94 -2.16
N TRP A 107 1.08 -14.26 -1.02
CA TRP A 107 1.36 -13.31 0.06
C TRP A 107 2.85 -12.99 0.00
N ILE A 108 3.18 -11.69 -0.06
CA ILE A 108 4.56 -11.21 -0.07
C ILE A 108 4.73 -10.33 1.16
N GLU A 109 5.44 -10.85 2.15
CA GLU A 109 5.78 -10.10 3.35
C GLU A 109 7.03 -9.25 3.10
N LEU A 110 6.97 -7.97 3.46
CA LEU A 110 8.13 -7.08 3.46
C LEU A 110 8.80 -7.16 4.83
N GLY A 111 10.03 -7.67 4.86
CA GLY A 111 10.84 -7.70 6.07
C GLY A 111 11.32 -6.31 6.50
N LEU A 112 11.95 -6.26 7.67
CA LEU A 112 12.65 -5.06 8.12
C LEU A 112 13.77 -4.68 7.12
N PRO A 113 14.09 -3.39 6.98
CA PRO A 113 15.16 -2.94 6.11
C PRO A 113 16.48 -3.59 6.48
N SER A 114 17.13 -4.17 5.50
CA SER A 114 18.45 -4.76 5.62
C SER A 114 19.51 -3.72 5.95
N TYR A 115 20.65 -4.17 6.46
CA TYR A 115 21.82 -3.32 6.67
C TYR A 115 22.22 -2.56 5.40
N ASN A 116 22.14 -3.19 4.23
CA ASN A 116 22.51 -2.58 2.95
C ASN A 116 21.55 -1.47 2.52
N GLU A 117 20.24 -1.62 2.79
CA GLU A 117 19.26 -0.57 2.52
C GLU A 117 19.45 0.62 3.45
N LYS A 118 19.69 0.37 4.75
CA LYS A 118 20.04 1.42 5.72
C LYS A 118 21.34 2.14 5.33
N LEU A 119 22.36 1.39 4.92
CA LEU A 119 23.63 1.93 4.44
C LEU A 119 23.45 2.80 3.20
N ALA A 120 22.64 2.35 2.24
CA ALA A 120 22.33 3.10 1.03
C ALA A 120 21.63 4.42 1.37
N LEU A 121 20.69 4.42 2.33
CA LEU A 121 20.03 5.62 2.81
C LEU A 121 21.02 6.59 3.46
N CYS A 122 21.88 6.11 4.38
CA CYS A 122 22.92 6.93 5.01
C CYS A 122 23.83 7.59 3.95
N LYS A 123 24.31 6.82 2.98
CA LYS A 123 25.15 7.33 1.89
C LYS A 123 24.44 8.37 1.03
N HIS A 124 23.16 8.14 0.73
CA HIS A 124 22.35 9.08 -0.05
C HIS A 124 22.29 10.47 0.61
N TYR A 125 22.20 10.52 1.94
CA TYR A 125 22.21 11.75 2.72
C TYR A 125 23.61 12.23 3.14
N GLY A 126 24.67 11.69 2.54
CA GLY A 126 26.05 12.14 2.76
C GLY A 126 26.68 11.67 4.09
N ILE A 127 26.04 10.75 4.81
CA ILE A 127 26.62 10.15 6.02
C ILE A 127 27.60 9.05 5.60
N ILE A 128 28.88 9.43 5.54
CA ILE A 128 29.99 8.57 5.11
C ILE A 128 30.92 8.14 6.24
N ASP A 129 30.78 8.72 7.44
CA ASP A 129 31.58 8.31 8.61
C ASP A 129 31.25 6.86 9.00
N SER A 130 32.27 6.00 9.00
CA SER A 130 32.08 4.56 9.16
C SER A 130 31.56 4.16 10.53
N ARG A 131 31.91 4.92 11.59
CA ARG A 131 31.45 4.64 12.96
C ARG A 131 29.98 5.02 13.11
N LEU A 132 29.61 6.20 12.62
CA LEU A 132 28.24 6.69 12.63
C LEU A 132 27.32 5.82 11.77
N VAL A 133 27.76 5.44 10.57
CA VAL A 133 27.01 4.51 9.71
C VAL A 133 26.79 3.18 10.42
N GLN A 134 27.83 2.64 11.07
CA GLN A 134 27.72 1.37 11.76
C GLN A 134 26.76 1.44 12.96
N SER A 135 26.77 2.53 13.74
CA SER A 135 25.85 2.70 14.87
C SER A 135 24.40 2.86 14.39
N LEU A 136 24.16 3.70 13.38
CA LEU A 136 22.83 3.91 12.80
C LEU A 136 22.27 2.62 12.18
N CYS A 137 23.05 1.92 11.36
CA CYS A 137 22.55 0.75 10.62
C CYS A 137 22.31 -0.47 11.53
N LYS A 138 23.06 -0.60 12.63
CA LYS A 138 22.89 -1.70 13.61
C LYS A 138 21.88 -1.39 14.72
N SER A 139 21.47 -0.13 14.88
CA SER A 139 20.50 0.24 15.90
C SER A 139 19.14 -0.43 15.64
N VAL A 140 18.58 -0.98 16.71
CA VAL A 140 17.21 -1.52 16.73
C VAL A 140 16.16 -0.42 16.78
N GLU A 141 16.52 0.81 17.15
CA GLU A 141 15.59 1.94 17.20
C GLU A 141 15.10 2.35 15.80
N PHE A 142 15.88 2.05 14.77
CA PHE A 142 15.55 2.38 13.38
C PHE A 142 15.04 1.14 12.65
N GLU A 143 13.91 0.60 13.12
CA GLU A 143 13.26 -0.57 12.53
C GLU A 143 12.73 -0.31 11.12
N THR A 144 12.47 0.96 10.76
CA THR A 144 12.03 1.36 9.43
C THR A 144 12.99 2.38 8.81
N LEU A 145 12.99 2.48 7.48
CA LEU A 145 13.77 3.52 6.79
C LEU A 145 13.28 4.92 7.13
N SER A 146 11.98 5.08 7.41
CA SER A 146 11.41 6.37 7.84
C SER A 146 11.99 6.83 9.17
N LEU A 147 12.06 5.94 10.17
CA LEU A 147 12.67 6.27 11.47
C LEU A 147 14.14 6.64 11.33
N LEU A 148 14.88 5.93 10.48
CA LEU A 148 16.28 6.26 10.18
C LEU A 148 16.39 7.63 9.51
N TYR A 149 15.55 7.89 8.50
CA TYR A 149 15.50 9.18 7.82
C TYR A 149 15.21 10.33 8.79
N ASP A 150 14.20 10.18 9.65
CA ASP A 150 13.83 11.21 10.62
C ASP A 150 14.98 11.52 11.58
N ALA A 151 15.71 10.49 12.04
CA ALA A 151 16.88 10.68 12.88
C ALA A 151 17.99 11.46 12.16
N ILE A 152 18.29 11.10 10.90
CA ILE A 152 19.28 11.79 10.07
C ILE A 152 18.88 13.25 9.85
N PHE A 153 17.63 13.49 9.48
CA PHE A 153 17.10 14.80 9.19
C PHE A 153 17.12 15.71 10.42
N ASN A 154 16.64 15.21 11.57
CA ASN A 154 16.63 15.96 12.82
C ASN A 154 18.05 16.26 13.33
N PHE A 155 18.99 15.32 13.17
CA PHE A 155 20.39 15.58 13.47
C PHE A 155 20.97 16.69 12.59
N GLY A 156 20.70 16.65 11.28
CA GLY A 156 21.12 17.71 10.35
C GLY A 156 20.58 19.10 10.76
N LEU A 157 19.30 19.17 11.14
CA LEU A 157 18.71 20.42 11.64
C LEU A 157 19.38 20.93 12.92
N LEU A 158 19.75 20.03 13.84
CA LEU A 158 20.43 20.40 15.07
C LEU A 158 21.82 20.97 14.78
N VAL A 159 22.61 20.31 13.92
CA VAL A 159 23.94 20.81 13.52
C VAL A 159 23.85 22.19 12.88
N LEU A 160 22.89 22.41 11.98
CA LEU A 160 22.70 23.72 11.34
C LEU A 160 22.34 24.82 12.34
N ARG A 161 21.57 24.50 13.38
CA ARG A 161 21.23 25.46 14.45
C ARG A 161 22.45 25.85 15.27
N GLU A 162 23.26 24.88 15.68
CA GLU A 162 24.49 25.14 16.44
C GLU A 162 25.47 25.98 15.61
N LEU A 163 25.72 25.61 14.36
CA LEU A 163 26.59 26.37 13.45
C LEU A 163 26.05 27.78 13.14
N GLY A 164 24.73 27.97 13.15
CA GLY A 164 24.10 29.28 12.99
C GLY A 164 24.22 30.17 14.22
N ASN A 165 24.24 29.58 15.42
CA ASN A 165 24.39 30.30 16.68
C ASN A 165 25.84 30.74 16.95
N ASP A 166 26.84 29.99 16.45
CA ASP A 166 28.26 30.37 16.54
C ASP A 166 28.65 31.59 15.67
N ASN A 167 27.74 32.09 14.84
CA ASN A 167 27.95 33.23 13.93
C ASN A 167 27.25 34.54 14.38
N ASN A 168 26.75 34.60 15.62
CA ASN A 168 26.23 35.82 16.29
C ASN A 168 26.97 36.11 17.59
#